data_AF-A0A815XYR1-F1
#
_entry.id   AF-A0A815XYR1-F1
#
_cell.length_a   1.000
_cell.length_b   1.000
_cell.length_c   1.000
_cell.angle_alpha   90.00
_cell.angle_beta   90.00
_cell.angle_gamma   90.00
#
_symmetry.space_group_name_H-M   'P 1'
#
loop_
_entity.id
_entity.type
_entity.pdbx_description
1 polymer ?
#
loop_
_entity_poly.entity_id
_entity_poly.type
_entity_poly.pdbx_seq_one_letter_code
_entity_poly.pdbx_strand_id
1 'polypeptide(L)'
;FIKGLKYIPPCQSRFLRQSIDNIVNEQYKTLRSIVQGCLEDHRVQLIKPSAIHAPATEISKFLNDLLAPIFLRVSRQTTFINGSDLVRALEKYVANGYLKPTTLFITFDVENLYTMIPRQGVLEVLLQFLERNLRNNKIGTLRIDDIMRMARLVLDTNIFAYENKYYRQIRGGAMGSAFIQTLANIYMLDWKQQLMHDQQADQEIYGRFVQNV
;
A
#
# COMPACT_ATOMS: atom_id res chain seq x y z
N PHE A 1 2.90 -37.48 -33.25
CA PHE A 1 3.96 -36.64 -33.85
C PHE A 1 3.31 -35.32 -34.22
N ILE A 2 3.61 -34.14 -33.63
CA ILE A 2 4.86 -33.39 -33.44
C ILE A 2 4.70 -32.55 -32.14
N LYS A 3 5.55 -32.77 -31.12
CA LYS A 3 6.64 -31.88 -30.64
C LYS A 3 6.25 -30.41 -30.39
N GLY A 4 6.45 -29.96 -29.14
CA GLY A 4 6.85 -28.58 -28.86
C GLY A 4 6.10 -27.86 -27.76
N LEU A 5 6.48 -28.12 -26.50
CA LEU A 5 6.36 -27.14 -25.42
C LEU A 5 7.00 -25.82 -25.86
N LYS A 6 6.23 -24.73 -25.90
CA LYS A 6 6.76 -23.37 -25.76
C LYS A 6 6.40 -22.88 -24.37
N TYR A 7 7.30 -23.20 -23.45
CA TYR A 7 7.46 -22.49 -22.18
C TYR A 7 7.58 -20.99 -22.49
N ILE A 8 6.62 -20.21 -22.01
CA ILE A 8 6.68 -18.75 -22.06
C ILE A 8 7.69 -18.34 -20.98
N PRO A 9 8.81 -17.69 -21.32
CA PRO A 9 9.77 -17.27 -20.30
C PRO A 9 9.09 -16.24 -19.37
N PRO A 10 9.19 -16.37 -18.05
CA PRO A 10 8.77 -15.32 -17.15
C PRO A 10 9.60 -14.07 -17.46
N CYS A 11 8.88 -12.98 -17.73
CA CYS A 11 9.39 -11.66 -18.08
C CYS A 11 10.61 -11.30 -17.22
N GLN A 12 11.71 -10.95 -17.89
CA GLN A 12 12.93 -10.44 -17.28
C GLN A 12 12.64 -9.17 -16.47
N SER A 13 12.35 -9.33 -15.19
CA SER A 13 12.43 -8.27 -14.19
C SER A 13 13.91 -7.88 -14.06
N ARG A 14 14.24 -6.63 -14.44
CA ARG A 14 15.59 -6.06 -14.30
C ARG A 14 15.94 -5.93 -12.83
N PHE A 15 16.59 -6.93 -12.26
CA PHE A 15 17.22 -6.85 -10.94
C PHE A 15 18.57 -6.12 -11.08
N LEU A 16 18.81 -5.10 -10.24
CA LEU A 16 20.10 -4.41 -10.19
C LEU A 16 21.06 -5.21 -9.31
N ARG A 17 22.26 -5.50 -9.81
CA ARG A 17 23.30 -6.32 -9.15
C ARG A 17 24.21 -5.41 -8.33
N GLN A 18 24.20 -5.50 -7.01
CA GLN A 18 25.16 -4.84 -6.12
C GLN A 18 25.62 -5.82 -5.03
N SER A 19 26.87 -5.68 -4.58
CA SER A 19 27.53 -6.56 -3.60
C SER A 19 26.98 -6.37 -2.17
N ILE A 20 26.87 -7.48 -1.44
CA ILE A 20 26.17 -7.68 -0.16
C ILE A 20 26.71 -6.81 0.98
N ASP A 21 28.03 -6.75 1.16
CA ASP A 21 28.61 -6.21 2.40
C ASP A 21 28.48 -4.70 2.54
N ASN A 22 28.44 -3.99 1.41
CA ASN A 22 28.32 -2.53 1.41
C ASN A 22 26.87 -2.07 1.59
N ILE A 23 25.89 -2.75 0.97
CA ILE A 23 24.47 -2.37 1.10
C ILE A 23 23.96 -2.74 2.49
N VAL A 24 24.25 -3.97 2.95
CA VAL A 24 23.73 -4.45 4.24
C VAL A 24 24.36 -3.66 5.38
N ASN A 25 25.66 -3.38 5.39
CA ASN A 25 26.25 -2.62 6.48
C ASN A 25 25.86 -1.13 6.49
N GLU A 26 25.83 -0.45 5.34
CA GLU A 26 25.46 0.96 5.27
C GLU A 26 23.97 1.18 5.53
N GLN A 27 23.10 0.36 4.92
CA GLN A 27 21.67 0.46 5.16
C GLN A 27 21.33 0.01 6.59
N TYR A 28 21.92 -1.06 7.12
CA TYR A 28 21.64 -1.50 8.49
C TYR A 28 22.12 -0.49 9.54
N LYS A 29 23.28 0.16 9.34
CA LYS A 29 23.74 1.25 10.22
C LYS A 29 22.82 2.46 10.17
N THR A 30 22.42 2.87 8.97
CA THR A 30 21.53 4.02 8.75
C THR A 30 20.11 3.75 9.26
N LEU A 31 19.58 2.55 8.99
CA LEU A 31 18.33 2.01 9.52
C LEU A 31 18.37 2.02 11.03
N ARG A 32 19.42 1.44 11.63
CA ARG A 32 19.56 1.37 13.08
C ARG A 32 19.66 2.76 13.69
N SER A 33 20.42 3.71 13.12
CA SER A 33 20.52 5.07 13.69
C SER A 33 19.21 5.86 13.58
N ILE A 34 18.50 5.76 12.45
CA ILE A 34 17.21 6.46 12.26
C ILE A 34 16.13 5.85 13.16
N VAL A 35 16.03 4.52 13.16
CA VAL A 35 15.04 3.80 13.97
C VAL A 35 15.35 3.96 15.45
N GLN A 36 16.61 3.88 15.87
CA GLN A 36 16.99 4.09 17.26
C GLN A 36 16.78 5.54 17.71
N GLY A 37 17.08 6.54 16.87
CA GLY A 37 16.76 7.94 17.17
C GLY A 37 15.25 8.20 17.29
N CYS A 38 14.45 7.68 16.35
CA CYS A 38 12.99 7.82 16.40
C CYS A 38 12.34 7.08 17.58
N LEU A 39 12.88 5.91 17.97
CA LEU A 39 12.35 5.09 19.07
C LEU A 39 12.81 5.57 20.46
N GLU A 40 14.03 6.12 20.58
CA GLU A 40 14.54 6.73 21.81
C GLU A 40 13.77 8.00 22.18
N ASP A 41 13.43 8.84 21.18
CA ASP A 41 12.55 10.01 21.38
C ASP A 41 11.14 9.66 21.88
N HIS A 42 10.70 8.40 21.68
CA HIS A 42 9.32 7.96 21.95
C HIS A 42 9.21 6.77 22.93
N ARG A 43 10.30 6.38 23.61
CA ARG A 43 10.37 5.31 24.63
C ARG A 43 9.84 3.93 24.19
N VAL A 44 10.18 3.48 22.97
CA VAL A 44 9.79 2.15 22.48
C VAL A 44 11.02 1.24 22.42
N GLN A 45 10.96 0.05 23.04
CA GLN A 45 12.08 -0.91 23.06
C GLN A 45 12.01 -1.92 21.90
N LEU A 46 13.15 -2.13 21.23
CA LEU A 46 13.31 -3.17 20.20
C LEU A 46 13.71 -4.51 20.83
N ILE A 47 12.95 -5.56 20.52
CA ILE A 47 13.29 -6.96 20.81
C ILE A 47 14.16 -7.51 19.65
N LYS A 48 15.16 -8.34 19.95
CA LYS A 48 16.19 -8.85 19.00
C LYS A 48 15.60 -9.38 17.67
N PRO A 49 16.25 -9.12 16.52
CA PRO A 49 15.70 -9.46 15.21
C PRO A 49 15.94 -10.95 14.86
N SER A 50 14.87 -11.74 14.88
CA SER A 50 14.73 -12.86 13.93
C SER A 50 14.31 -12.28 12.56
N ALA A 51 14.42 -13.04 11.46
CA ALA A 51 13.94 -12.60 10.14
C ALA A 51 12.45 -12.17 10.12
N ILE A 52 11.68 -12.57 11.15
CA ILE A 52 10.28 -12.22 11.42
C ILE A 52 10.14 -10.85 12.13
N HIS A 53 11.19 -10.37 12.80
CA HIS A 53 11.26 -9.13 13.58
C HIS A 53 12.28 -8.13 13.00
N ALA A 54 12.41 -8.10 11.67
CA ALA A 54 13.24 -7.09 11.03
C ALA A 54 12.69 -5.69 11.34
N PRO A 55 13.54 -4.68 11.60
CA PRO A 55 13.09 -3.31 11.87
C PRO A 55 12.11 -2.77 10.83
N ALA A 56 12.25 -3.17 9.57
CA ALA A 56 11.33 -2.81 8.49
C ALA A 56 9.90 -3.37 8.69
N THR A 57 9.74 -4.56 9.27
CA THR A 57 8.44 -5.16 9.57
C THR A 57 7.72 -4.38 10.66
N GLU A 58 8.44 -3.99 11.72
CA GLU A 58 7.89 -3.20 12.82
C GLU A 58 7.52 -1.79 12.35
N ILE A 59 8.36 -1.15 11.54
CA ILE A 59 8.04 0.16 10.92
C ILE A 59 6.84 0.03 9.98
N SER A 60 6.77 -1.05 9.19
CA SER A 60 5.62 -1.34 8.34
C SER A 60 4.33 -1.46 9.16
N LYS A 61 4.37 -2.19 10.27
CA LYS A 61 3.21 -2.31 11.17
C LYS A 61 2.85 -0.97 11.79
N PHE A 62 3.82 -0.22 12.29
CA PHE A 62 3.63 1.11 12.86
C PHE A 62 2.97 2.08 11.86
N LEU A 63 3.49 2.15 10.63
CA LEU A 63 2.91 2.98 9.57
C LEU A 63 1.50 2.53 9.20
N ASN A 64 1.23 1.22 9.17
CA ASN A 64 -0.11 0.71 8.93
C ASN A 64 -1.09 1.17 10.02
N ASP A 65 -0.74 0.97 11.29
CA ASP A 65 -1.59 1.31 12.43
C ASP A 65 -1.85 2.83 12.49
N LEU A 66 -0.89 3.63 12.02
CA LEU A 66 -1.01 5.08 11.91
C LEU A 66 -1.94 5.51 10.76
N LEU A 67 -1.79 4.92 9.58
CA LEU A 67 -2.38 5.43 8.34
C LEU A 67 -3.70 4.75 7.96
N ALA A 68 -3.89 3.47 8.30
CA ALA A 68 -5.11 2.73 7.96
C ALA A 68 -6.38 3.39 8.52
N PRO A 69 -6.42 3.87 9.79
CA PRO A 69 -7.60 4.56 10.31
C PRO A 69 -7.91 5.87 9.56
N ILE A 70 -6.87 6.59 9.15
CA ILE A 70 -7.02 7.84 8.39
C ILE A 70 -7.58 7.52 7.01
N PHE A 71 -7.03 6.52 6.33
CA PHE A 71 -7.52 6.04 5.04
C PHE A 71 -8.99 5.61 5.12
N LEU A 72 -9.37 4.80 6.12
CA LEU A 72 -10.75 4.32 6.27
C LEU A 72 -11.72 5.48 6.52
N ARG A 73 -11.32 6.48 7.32
CA ARG A 73 -12.12 7.68 7.55
C ARG A 73 -12.35 8.47 6.25
N VAL A 74 -11.30 8.69 5.46
CA VAL A 74 -11.37 9.46 4.20
C VAL A 74 -12.12 8.70 3.11
N SER A 75 -11.94 7.39 3.04
CA SER A 75 -12.48 6.55 1.96
C SER A 75 -13.87 5.97 2.25
N ARG A 76 -14.47 6.27 3.41
CA ARG A 76 -15.71 5.64 3.92
C ARG A 76 -16.87 5.60 2.92
N GLN A 77 -17.00 6.61 2.07
CA GLN A 77 -18.11 6.69 1.10
C GLN A 77 -17.91 5.79 -0.12
N THR A 78 -16.69 5.32 -0.38
CA THR A 78 -16.33 4.63 -1.63
C THR A 78 -15.57 3.33 -1.40
N THR A 79 -15.59 2.86 -0.15
CA THR A 79 -14.96 1.64 0.31
C THR A 79 -16.02 0.77 0.96
N PHE A 80 -16.11 -0.49 0.54
CA PHE A 80 -16.90 -1.52 1.18
C PHE A 80 -15.96 -2.40 2.00
N ILE A 81 -16.24 -2.54 3.29
CA ILE A 81 -15.45 -3.41 4.18
C ILE A 81 -15.96 -4.84 4.06
N ASN A 82 -17.27 -5.01 3.86
CA ASN A 82 -17.91 -6.31 3.74
C ASN A 82 -19.15 -6.24 2.84
N GLY A 83 -19.78 -7.39 2.59
CA GLY A 83 -20.99 -7.46 1.77
C GLY A 83 -22.17 -6.64 2.31
N SER A 84 -22.26 -6.42 3.63
CA SER A 84 -23.34 -5.61 4.21
C SER A 84 -23.24 -4.15 3.81
N ASP A 85 -22.04 -3.62 3.58
CA ASP A 85 -21.86 -2.25 3.10
C ASP A 85 -22.34 -2.09 1.66
N LEU A 86 -22.08 -3.08 0.81
CA LEU A 86 -22.59 -3.12 -0.55
C LEU A 86 -24.13 -3.19 -0.55
N VAL A 87 -24.72 -4.11 0.23
CA VAL A 87 -26.18 -4.24 0.31
C VAL A 87 -26.82 -2.94 0.76
N ARG A 88 -26.29 -2.29 1.81
CA ARG A 88 -26.79 -0.99 2.29
C ARG A 88 -26.69 0.11 1.23
N ALA A 89 -25.61 0.13 0.46
CA ALA A 89 -25.44 1.10 -0.63
C ALA A 89 -26.44 0.85 -1.76
N LEU A 90 -26.71 -0.42 -2.10
CA LEU A 90 -27.73 -0.81 -3.09
C LEU A 90 -29.15 -0.48 -2.61
N GLU A 91 -29.49 -0.78 -1.36
CA GLU A 91 -30.79 -0.41 -0.76
C GLU A 91 -31.03 1.09 -0.87
N LYS A 92 -30.02 1.91 -0.56
CA LYS A 92 -30.10 3.37 -0.72
C LYS A 92 -30.28 3.79 -2.18
N TYR A 93 -29.56 3.16 -3.10
CA TYR A 93 -29.64 3.43 -4.53
C TYR A 93 -31.05 3.11 -5.08
N VAL A 94 -31.65 2.00 -4.63
CA VAL A 94 -33.04 1.63 -4.95
C VAL A 94 -34.04 2.59 -4.31
N ALA A 95 -33.88 2.92 -3.03
CA ALA A 95 -34.78 3.82 -2.30
C ALA A 95 -34.82 5.24 -2.91
N ASN A 96 -33.73 5.67 -3.53
CA ASN A 96 -33.65 6.96 -4.23
C ASN A 96 -34.21 6.90 -5.66
N GLY A 97 -34.68 5.75 -6.14
CA GLY A 97 -35.24 5.59 -7.49
C GLY A 97 -34.19 5.57 -8.60
N TYR A 98 -32.91 5.33 -8.28
CA TYR A 98 -31.84 5.34 -9.27
C TYR A 98 -31.73 4.02 -10.05
N LEU A 99 -32.22 2.91 -9.48
CA LEU A 99 -32.24 1.62 -10.17
C LEU A 99 -33.25 1.61 -11.33
N LYS A 100 -32.74 1.47 -12.55
CA LYS A 100 -33.53 1.40 -13.79
C LYS A 100 -33.40 0.01 -14.41
N PRO A 101 -34.35 -0.42 -15.26
CA PRO A 101 -34.22 -1.66 -16.03
C PRO A 101 -32.98 -1.70 -16.95
N THR A 102 -32.43 -0.52 -17.28
CA THR A 102 -31.22 -0.36 -18.09
C THR A 102 -29.94 -0.29 -17.27
N THR A 103 -30.01 -0.33 -15.93
CA THR A 103 -28.83 -0.28 -15.06
C THR A 103 -28.01 -1.56 -15.23
N LEU A 104 -26.70 -1.40 -15.46
CA LEU A 104 -25.76 -2.50 -15.60
C LEU A 104 -24.82 -2.54 -14.38
N PHE A 105 -24.66 -3.74 -13.81
CA PHE A 105 -23.67 -3.97 -12.77
C PHE A 105 -22.38 -4.50 -13.38
N ILE A 106 -21.28 -3.78 -13.14
CA ILE A 106 -19.96 -4.13 -13.66
C ILE A 106 -19.01 -4.32 -12.50
N THR A 107 -18.28 -5.44 -12.51
CA THR A 107 -17.21 -5.72 -11.55
C THR A 107 -15.86 -5.67 -12.25
N PHE A 108 -14.86 -5.12 -11.56
CA PHE A 108 -13.48 -5.06 -12.02
C PHE A 108 -12.59 -5.71 -10.97
N ASP A 109 -11.64 -6.53 -11.42
CA ASP A 109 -10.57 -7.03 -10.59
C ASP A 109 -9.24 -6.36 -10.97
N VAL A 110 -8.47 -5.96 -9.96
CA VAL A 110 -7.18 -5.30 -10.16
C VAL A 110 -6.08 -6.31 -9.86
N GLU A 111 -5.51 -6.87 -10.93
CA GLU A 111 -4.45 -7.86 -10.80
C GLU A 111 -3.17 -7.24 -10.21
N ASN A 112 -2.52 -8.00 -9.33
CA ASN A 112 -1.15 -7.72 -8.86
C ASN A 112 -0.96 -6.31 -8.25
N LEU A 113 -2.00 -5.72 -7.66
CA LEU A 113 -1.97 -4.35 -7.13
C LEU A 113 -0.73 -4.11 -6.25
N TYR A 114 -0.51 -4.94 -5.24
CA TYR A 114 0.59 -4.74 -4.29
C TYR A 114 1.98 -4.87 -4.91
N THR A 115 2.15 -5.70 -5.94
CA THR A 115 3.46 -5.96 -6.57
C THR A 115 3.76 -5.03 -7.76
N MET A 116 2.76 -4.32 -8.27
CA MET A 116 2.90 -3.51 -9.48
C MET A 116 2.84 -1.99 -9.27
N ILE A 117 2.53 -1.52 -8.06
CA ILE A 117 2.47 -0.08 -7.77
C ILE A 117 3.82 0.62 -8.03
N PRO A 118 3.85 1.74 -8.78
CA PRO A 118 5.07 2.49 -9.02
C PRO A 118 5.56 3.15 -7.71
N ARG A 119 6.81 2.87 -7.32
CA ARG A 119 7.37 3.35 -6.05
C ARG A 119 7.38 4.88 -5.90
N GLN A 120 7.77 5.59 -6.95
CA GLN A 120 7.84 7.05 -6.90
C GLN A 120 6.42 7.66 -6.86
N GLY A 121 5.53 7.20 -7.76
CA GLY A 121 4.15 7.68 -7.80
C GLY A 121 3.40 7.41 -6.50
N VAL A 122 3.63 6.27 -5.84
CA VAL A 122 2.95 5.99 -4.57
C VAL A 122 3.45 6.83 -3.40
N LEU A 123 4.72 7.20 -3.39
CA LEU A 123 5.25 8.13 -2.39
C LEU A 123 4.71 9.55 -2.60
N GLU A 124 4.55 9.97 -3.86
CA GLU A 124 3.92 11.26 -4.18
C GLU A 124 2.46 11.28 -3.76
N VAL A 125 1.69 10.24 -4.09
CA VAL A 125 0.29 10.11 -3.67
C VAL A 125 0.18 10.04 -2.14
N LEU A 126 1.08 9.33 -1.45
CA LEU A 126 1.11 9.31 0.01
C LEU A 126 1.36 10.70 0.59
N LEU A 127 2.32 11.46 0.05
CA LEU A 127 2.60 12.82 0.50
C LEU A 127 1.37 13.70 0.35
N GLN A 128 0.76 13.72 -0.83
CA GLN A 128 -0.47 14.49 -1.09
C GLN A 128 -1.62 14.05 -0.16
N PHE A 129 -1.77 12.75 0.06
CA PHE A 129 -2.75 12.23 0.99
C PHE A 129 -2.53 12.75 2.42
N LEU A 130 -1.29 12.78 2.90
CA LEU A 130 -0.96 13.29 4.22
C LEU A 130 -1.19 14.81 4.32
N GLU A 131 -0.73 15.58 3.34
CA GLU A 131 -0.91 17.04 3.30
C GLU A 131 -2.40 17.44 3.29
N ARG A 132 -3.24 16.70 2.56
CA ARG A 132 -4.69 16.96 2.47
C ARG A 132 -5.44 16.60 3.76
N ASN A 133 -4.99 15.59 4.50
CA ASN A 133 -5.79 14.97 5.57
C ASN A 133 -5.25 15.22 6.99
N LEU A 134 -4.06 15.80 7.13
CA LEU A 134 -3.45 16.09 8.41
C LEU A 134 -3.52 17.57 8.77
N ARG A 135 -3.80 17.85 10.05
CA ARG A 135 -3.74 19.21 10.59
C ARG A 135 -2.30 19.54 10.95
N ASN A 136 -1.81 20.72 10.56
CA ASN A 136 -0.47 21.21 10.87
C ASN A 136 0.67 20.26 10.44
N ASN A 137 0.46 19.48 9.36
CA ASN A 137 1.46 18.57 8.80
C ASN A 137 2.04 17.56 9.81
N LYS A 138 1.23 17.09 10.76
CA LYS A 138 1.66 16.12 11.77
C LYS A 138 0.55 15.17 12.23
N ILE A 139 0.96 14.00 12.74
CA ILE A 139 0.11 13.07 13.51
C ILE A 139 0.72 12.91 14.90
N GLY A 140 0.06 13.45 15.93
CA GLY A 140 0.63 13.52 17.27
C GLY A 140 1.92 14.35 17.26
N THR A 141 3.06 13.69 17.55
CA THR A 141 4.41 14.26 17.53
C THR A 141 5.13 14.11 16.19
N LEU A 142 4.66 13.23 15.30
CA LEU A 142 5.35 12.89 14.05
C LEU A 142 5.01 13.86 12.93
N ARG A 143 6.04 14.38 12.25
CA ARG A 143 5.86 15.22 11.05
C ARG A 143 5.66 14.34 9.82
N ILE A 144 5.06 14.92 8.77
CA ILE A 144 4.94 14.27 7.46
C ILE A 144 6.30 13.76 6.97
N ASP A 145 7.37 14.54 7.13
CA ASP A 145 8.72 14.15 6.71
C ASP A 145 9.21 12.84 7.36
N ASP A 146 8.89 12.63 8.65
CA ASP A 146 9.28 11.42 9.39
C ASP A 146 8.51 10.21 8.85
N ILE A 147 7.22 10.37 8.60
CA ILE A 147 6.35 9.35 7.99
C ILE A 147 6.88 9.00 6.59
N MET A 148 7.23 10.00 5.78
CA MET A 148 7.76 9.80 4.44
C MET A 148 9.13 9.11 4.44
N ARG A 149 10.00 9.42 5.40
CA ARG A 149 11.28 8.71 5.59
C ARG A 149 11.06 7.24 5.92
N MET A 150 10.16 6.94 6.86
CA MET A 150 9.80 5.56 7.21
C MET A 150 9.15 4.81 6.04
N ALA A 151 8.29 5.47 5.26
CA ALA A 151 7.66 4.87 4.08
C ALA A 151 8.70 4.47 3.00
N ARG A 152 9.64 5.38 2.69
CA ARG A 152 10.75 5.11 1.76
C ARG A 152 11.59 3.94 2.24
N LEU A 153 11.90 3.92 3.54
CA LEU A 153 12.67 2.88 4.18
C LEU A 153 12.04 1.50 4.00
N VAL A 154 10.74 1.35 4.30
CA VAL A 154 10.01 0.08 4.12
C VAL A 154 10.04 -0.36 2.65
N LEU A 155 9.80 0.56 1.70
CA LEU A 155 9.86 0.25 0.27
C LEU A 155 11.26 -0.12 -0.22
N ASP A 156 12.30 0.45 0.39
CA ASP A 156 13.68 0.20 0.00
C ASP A 156 14.22 -1.12 0.53
N THR A 157 13.75 -1.56 1.69
CA THR A 157 14.13 -2.82 2.38
C THR A 157 13.45 -4.07 1.83
N ASN A 158 12.72 -3.96 0.72
CA ASN A 158 12.01 -5.08 0.12
C ASN A 158 12.96 -6.02 -0.65
N ILE A 159 13.58 -6.95 0.08
CA ILE A 159 14.56 -7.93 -0.40
C ILE A 159 14.05 -9.34 -0.06
N PHE A 160 14.10 -10.26 -1.02
CA PHE A 160 13.78 -11.67 -0.82
C PHE A 160 14.90 -12.57 -1.32
N ALA A 161 14.98 -13.80 -0.80
CA ALA A 161 15.95 -14.80 -1.19
C ALA A 161 15.29 -15.92 -2.00
N TYR A 162 15.91 -16.33 -3.10
CA TYR A 162 15.50 -17.47 -3.91
C TYR A 162 16.74 -18.16 -4.49
N GLU A 163 16.84 -19.49 -4.36
CA GLU A 163 18.00 -20.28 -4.81
C GLU A 163 19.37 -19.70 -4.37
N ASN A 164 19.52 -19.38 -3.07
CA ASN A 164 20.72 -18.77 -2.50
C ASN A 164 21.15 -17.44 -3.15
N LYS A 165 20.22 -16.76 -3.84
CA LYS A 165 20.41 -15.42 -4.41
C LYS A 165 19.43 -14.44 -3.78
N TYR A 166 19.87 -13.21 -3.57
CA TYR A 166 19.05 -12.13 -3.05
C TYR A 166 18.56 -11.23 -4.17
N TYR A 167 17.29 -10.88 -4.11
CA TYR A 167 16.61 -10.06 -5.10
C TYR A 167 15.93 -8.90 -4.39
N ARG A 168 16.14 -7.69 -4.89
CA ARG A 168 15.43 -6.50 -4.44
C ARG A 168 14.26 -6.23 -5.37
N GLN A 169 13.07 -6.06 -4.80
CA GLN A 169 11.90 -5.74 -5.59
C GLN A 169 11.98 -4.27 -6.04
N ILE A 170 11.87 -4.03 -7.36
CA ILE A 170 12.01 -2.69 -7.94
C ILE A 170 10.67 -1.97 -8.21
N ARG A 171 9.55 -2.67 -8.01
CA ARG A 171 8.17 -2.18 -8.19
C ARG A 171 7.26 -2.82 -7.14
N GLY A 172 6.24 -2.11 -6.70
CA GLY A 172 5.36 -2.55 -5.62
C GLY A 172 6.09 -2.75 -4.29
N GLY A 173 5.47 -3.55 -3.43
CA GLY A 173 5.95 -3.88 -2.09
C GLY A 173 5.95 -5.38 -1.82
N ALA A 174 6.53 -5.73 -0.67
CA ALA A 174 6.63 -7.12 -0.23
C ALA A 174 5.22 -7.63 0.05
N MET A 175 4.85 -8.77 -0.53
CA MET A 175 3.62 -9.45 -0.13
C MET A 175 3.69 -9.78 1.36
N GLY A 176 2.63 -9.47 2.11
CA GLY A 176 2.57 -9.66 3.56
C GLY A 176 3.04 -8.46 4.39
N SER A 177 3.54 -7.37 3.77
CA SER A 177 3.79 -6.13 4.51
C SER A 177 2.48 -5.38 4.76
N ALA A 178 2.14 -5.17 6.04
CA ALA A 178 0.96 -4.42 6.46
C ALA A 178 0.91 -3.00 5.86
N PHE A 179 2.05 -2.31 5.82
CA PHE A 179 2.12 -0.96 5.24
C PHE A 179 1.81 -0.96 3.75
N ILE A 180 2.29 -1.95 2.99
CA ILE A 180 2.07 -2.03 1.54
C ILE A 180 0.59 -2.14 1.20
N GLN A 181 -0.20 -2.82 2.03
CA GLN A 181 -1.65 -2.89 1.85
C GLN A 181 -2.31 -1.52 2.00
N THR A 182 -2.01 -0.81 3.08
CA THR A 182 -2.54 0.54 3.31
C THR A 182 -2.07 1.52 2.24
N LEU A 183 -0.80 1.42 1.84
CA LEU A 183 -0.22 2.26 0.81
C LEU A 183 -0.88 2.04 -0.57
N ALA A 184 -1.15 0.78 -0.93
CA ALA A 184 -1.89 0.44 -2.13
C ALA A 184 -3.33 0.97 -2.10
N ASN A 185 -3.96 0.94 -0.94
CA ASN A 185 -5.29 1.48 -0.76
C ASN A 185 -5.34 3.01 -0.94
N ILE A 186 -4.35 3.72 -0.42
CA ILE A 186 -4.17 5.16 -0.64
C ILE A 186 -3.91 5.45 -2.12
N TYR A 187 -3.04 4.68 -2.79
CA TYR A 187 -2.79 4.83 -4.23
C TYR A 187 -4.07 4.69 -5.06
N MET A 188 -4.84 3.64 -4.80
CA MET A 188 -6.11 3.40 -5.49
C MET A 188 -7.17 4.44 -5.19
N LEU A 189 -7.12 5.10 -4.02
CA LEU A 189 -8.02 6.20 -3.69
C LEU A 189 -7.77 7.42 -4.55
N ASP A 190 -6.50 7.74 -4.84
CA ASP A 190 -6.13 8.83 -5.73
C ASP A 190 -6.46 8.47 -7.19
N TRP A 191 -6.09 7.27 -7.64
CA TRP A 191 -6.36 6.80 -9.00
C TRP A 191 -7.85 6.83 -9.37
N LYS A 192 -8.74 6.53 -8.43
CA LYS A 192 -10.19 6.48 -8.68
C LYS A 192 -10.89 7.84 -8.59
N GLN A 193 -10.21 8.94 -8.23
CA GLN A 193 -10.88 10.22 -7.99
C GLN A 193 -11.67 10.71 -9.21
N GLN A 194 -11.11 10.56 -10.40
CA GLN A 194 -11.79 10.95 -11.64
C GLN A 194 -13.03 10.09 -11.90
N LEU A 195 -12.91 8.76 -11.76
CA LEU A 195 -14.04 7.84 -11.88
C LEU A 195 -15.15 8.19 -10.89
N MET A 196 -14.80 8.51 -9.64
CA MET A 196 -15.77 8.89 -8.62
C MET A 196 -16.52 10.18 -8.98
N HIS A 197 -15.83 11.18 -9.53
CA HIS A 197 -16.44 12.43 -9.97
C HIS A 197 -17.48 12.18 -11.07
N ASP A 198 -17.13 11.35 -12.05
CA ASP A 198 -18.02 11.02 -13.17
C ASP A 198 -19.25 10.22 -12.71
N GLN A 199 -19.05 9.20 -11.87
CA GLN A 199 -20.15 8.39 -11.34
C GLN A 199 -21.11 9.19 -10.43
N GLN A 200 -20.58 10.14 -9.65
CA GLN A 200 -21.42 11.02 -8.83
C GLN A 200 -22.28 11.96 -9.68
N ALA A 201 -21.77 12.45 -10.81
CA ALA A 201 -22.52 13.29 -11.73
C ALA A 201 -23.72 12.52 -12.33
N ASP A 202 -23.53 11.24 -12.63
CA ASP A 202 -24.57 10.37 -13.22
C ASP A 202 -25.50 9.72 -12.18
N GLN A 203 -25.32 10.03 -10.89
CA GLN A 203 -26.05 9.43 -9.76
C GLN A 203 -25.86 7.90 -9.64
N GLU A 204 -24.74 7.39 -10.15
CA GLU A 204 -24.43 5.97 -10.17
C GLU A 204 -23.68 5.51 -8.91
N ILE A 205 -23.83 4.20 -8.60
CA ILE A 205 -23.18 3.60 -7.43
C ILE A 205 -21.77 3.11 -7.79
N TYR A 206 -20.78 3.57 -7.02
CA TYR A 206 -19.42 3.05 -7.07
C TYR A 206 -18.94 2.70 -5.66
N GLY A 207 -18.27 1.56 -5.53
CA GLY A 207 -17.49 1.25 -4.35
C GLY A 207 -16.47 0.16 -4.58
N ARG A 208 -15.38 0.21 -3.80
CA ARG A 208 -14.28 -0.75 -3.86
C ARG A 208 -14.24 -1.56 -2.59
N PHE A 209 -14.15 -2.88 -2.71
CA PHE A 209 -13.86 -3.74 -1.57
C PHE A 209 -12.41 -3.54 -1.13
N VAL A 210 -12.22 -3.23 0.16
CA VAL A 210 -10.87 -3.31 0.75
C VAL A 210 -10.67 -4.75 1.19
N GLN A 211 -9.67 -5.39 0.59
CA GLN A 211 -9.18 -6.65 1.11
C GLN A 211 -8.49 -6.36 2.44
N ASN A 212 -9.12 -6.73 3.55
CA ASN A 212 -8.43 -6.97 4.80
C ASN A 212 -7.95 -8.42 4.75
N VAL A 213 -6.66 -8.66 4.98
CA VAL A 213 -6.13 -10.04 5.12
C VAL A 213 -6.30 -10.45 6.57
#